data_AF-T1AHQ9-F1
#
_entry.id   AF-T1AHQ9-F1
#
_cell.length_a   1.000
_cell.length_b   1.000
_cell.length_c   1.000
_cell.angle_alpha   90.00
_cell.angle_beta   90.00
_cell.angle_gamma   90.00
#
_symmetry.space_group_name_H-M   'P 1'
#
loop_
_entity.id
_entity.type
_entity.pdbx_description
1 polymer ?
#
loop_
_entity_poly.entity_id
_entity_poly.type
_entity_poly.pdbx_seq_one_letter_code
_entity_poly.pdbx_strand_id
1 'polypeptide(L)'
;MGGVELSRRREAEHIAMLGLPGGGKTTGVIYPVMDQALARGDRVVAHDAKGDITAARYDESTSVLLGPWDDRAATWDVGADFFDPSLVDEFASTLCGADEKTAGKNLSFHQGAALLIGGLIKSAMGSSKSWTWATLADELSRPPRVLIQRSALGDPLVMQALPTVFSNPDPDAALTTGEGAMLSILGIASRIVVQLAAVQKAKTNARLFSIRRWVLGERDT
;
A
#
# COMPACT_ATOMS: atom_id res chain seq x y z
N MET A 1 6.75 12.13 28.20
CA MET A 1 8.06 11.89 27.56
C MET A 1 9.20 12.20 28.51
N GLY A 2 10.09 11.24 28.80
CA GLY A 2 11.24 11.48 29.68
C GLY A 2 10.86 12.00 31.09
N GLY A 3 9.74 11.54 31.63
CA GLY A 3 9.18 12.01 32.91
C GLY A 3 8.36 13.29 32.86
N VAL A 4 8.26 13.96 31.70
CA VAL A 4 7.47 15.20 31.52
C VAL A 4 6.16 14.91 30.80
N GLU A 5 5.04 15.40 31.34
CA GLU A 5 3.73 15.33 30.69
C GLU A 5 3.63 16.32 29.51
N LEU A 6 3.07 15.86 28.38
CA LEU A 6 2.76 16.72 27.25
C LEU A 6 1.31 17.17 27.35
N SER A 7 1.05 18.44 27.03
CA SER A 7 -0.34 18.88 26.85
C SER A 7 -0.95 18.20 25.61
N ARG A 8 -2.27 17.98 25.63
CA ARG A 8 -3.01 17.39 24.49
C ARG A 8 -2.77 18.10 23.17
N ARG A 9 -2.63 19.43 23.22
CA ARG A 9 -2.28 20.23 22.04
C ARG A 9 -0.91 19.84 21.49
N ARG A 10 0.10 19.67 22.35
CA ARG A 10 1.46 19.29 21.92
C ARG A 10 1.52 17.86 21.39
N GLU A 11 0.68 16.95 21.90
CA GLU A 11 0.57 15.59 21.33
C GLU A 11 0.15 15.63 19.85
N ALA A 12 -0.68 16.60 19.45
CA ALA A 12 -1.18 16.76 18.08
C ALA A 12 -0.26 17.59 17.15
N GLU A 13 0.79 18.23 17.67
CA GLU A 13 1.72 19.09 16.91
C GLU A 13 2.96 18.33 16.36
N HIS A 14 2.93 16.99 16.41
CA HIS A 14 4.03 16.07 16.08
C HIS A 14 5.26 16.20 17.00
N ILE A 15 6.07 15.13 17.05
CA ILE A 15 7.28 15.06 17.87
C ILE A 15 8.43 14.55 17.01
N ALA A 16 9.51 15.33 16.93
CA ALA A 16 10.78 14.90 16.34
C ALA A 16 11.75 14.50 17.45
N MET A 17 12.32 13.29 17.36
CA MET A 17 13.32 12.78 18.29
C MET A 17 14.67 12.62 17.61
N LEU A 18 15.67 13.33 18.10
CA LEU A 18 17.05 13.29 17.59
C LEU A 18 17.95 12.60 18.60
N GLY A 19 18.84 11.71 18.12
CA GLY A 19 19.81 11.06 18.98
C GLY A 19 20.60 9.98 18.24
N LEU A 20 21.79 9.67 18.76
CA LEU A 20 22.65 8.63 18.20
C LEU A 20 22.01 7.24 18.29
N PRO A 21 22.42 6.28 17.43
CA PRO A 21 22.14 4.86 17.66
C PRO A 21 22.56 4.45 19.08
N GLY A 22 21.74 3.66 19.77
CA GLY A 22 21.98 3.27 21.17
C GLY A 22 21.65 4.34 22.23
N GLY A 23 21.32 5.57 21.85
CA GLY A 23 20.98 6.66 22.79
C GLY A 23 19.63 6.54 23.51
N GLY A 24 19.06 5.34 23.59
CA GLY A 24 17.82 5.08 24.36
C GLY A 24 16.53 5.65 23.76
N LYS A 25 16.49 6.07 22.49
CA LYS A 25 15.26 6.60 21.86
C LYS A 25 14.09 5.61 21.95
N THR A 26 14.34 4.36 21.56
CA THR A 26 13.32 3.31 21.53
C THR A 26 12.84 2.96 22.94
N THR A 27 13.76 2.59 23.82
CA THR A 27 13.44 2.11 25.17
C THR A 27 13.04 3.22 26.14
N GLY A 28 13.66 4.40 26.02
CA GLY A 28 13.45 5.54 26.93
C GLY A 28 12.34 6.50 26.52
N VAL A 29 11.90 6.47 25.25
CA VAL A 29 10.85 7.40 24.77
C VAL A 29 9.75 6.70 23.98
N ILE A 30 10.07 5.96 22.92
CA ILE A 30 9.03 5.36 22.04
C ILE A 30 8.15 4.38 22.83
N TYR A 31 8.74 3.43 23.54
CA TYR A 31 7.97 2.44 24.30
C TYR A 31 7.09 3.07 25.39
N PRO A 32 7.60 3.95 26.28
CA PRO A 32 6.74 4.60 27.27
C PRO A 32 5.61 5.45 26.67
N VAL A 33 5.87 6.16 25.57
CA VAL A 33 4.84 6.97 24.90
C VAL A 33 3.75 6.07 24.32
N MET A 34 4.15 4.98 23.66
CA MET A 34 3.23 3.99 23.13
C MET A 34 2.38 3.35 24.24
N ASP A 35 3.00 2.95 25.36
CA ASP A 35 2.26 2.39 26.50
C ASP A 35 1.26 3.36 27.10
N GLN A 36 1.64 4.62 27.24
CA GLN A 36 0.75 5.66 27.77
C GLN A 36 -0.44 5.90 26.84
N ALA A 37 -0.22 5.91 25.52
CA ALA A 37 -1.28 6.02 24.54
C ALA A 37 -2.24 4.80 24.61
N LEU A 38 -1.68 3.58 24.58
CA LEU A 38 -2.47 2.35 24.64
C LEU A 38 -3.25 2.21 25.96
N ALA A 39 -2.63 2.52 27.10
CA ALA A 39 -3.29 2.48 28.41
C ALA A 39 -4.46 3.47 28.53
N ARG A 40 -4.46 4.51 27.70
CA ARG A 40 -5.51 5.53 27.61
C ARG A 40 -6.63 5.17 26.62
N GLY A 41 -6.48 4.04 25.92
CA GLY A 41 -7.40 3.60 24.87
C GLY A 41 -7.15 4.24 23.51
N ASP A 42 -6.04 4.95 23.34
CA ASP A 42 -5.68 5.49 22.02
C ASP A 42 -5.17 4.38 21.12
N ARG A 43 -5.31 4.61 19.82
CA ARG A 43 -4.80 3.73 18.77
C ARG A 43 -3.39 4.13 18.37
N VAL A 44 -2.53 3.13 18.16
CA VAL A 44 -1.14 3.35 17.72
C VAL A 44 -0.90 2.58 16.42
N VAL A 45 -0.33 3.28 15.44
CA VAL A 45 0.27 2.66 14.25
C VAL A 45 1.79 2.79 14.39
N ALA A 46 2.49 1.67 14.34
CA ALA A 46 3.94 1.62 14.49
C ALA A 46 4.59 1.08 13.22
N HIS A 47 5.45 1.87 12.59
CA HIS A 47 6.31 1.40 11.52
C HIS A 47 7.58 0.77 12.14
N ASP A 48 7.66 -0.55 12.11
CA ASP A 48 8.66 -1.33 12.83
C ASP A 48 9.65 -2.03 11.89
N ALA A 49 10.46 -1.25 11.18
CA ALA A 49 11.42 -1.78 10.21
C ALA A 49 12.49 -2.72 10.80
N LYS A 50 12.74 -2.66 12.11
CA LYS A 50 13.74 -3.51 12.80
C LYS A 50 13.13 -4.72 13.51
N GLY A 51 11.81 -4.74 13.69
CA GLY A 51 11.12 -5.77 14.47
C GLY A 51 11.23 -5.57 15.99
N ASP A 52 11.87 -4.50 16.48
CA ASP A 52 12.12 -4.28 17.91
C ASP A 52 10.80 -4.06 18.67
N ILE A 53 9.87 -3.29 18.06
CA ILE A 53 8.55 -3.01 18.66
C ILE A 53 7.73 -4.30 18.71
N THR A 54 7.70 -5.03 17.59
CA THR A 54 6.97 -6.29 17.46
C THR A 54 7.51 -7.33 18.45
N ALA A 55 8.83 -7.47 18.57
CA ALA A 55 9.45 -8.40 19.51
C ALA A 55 9.13 -8.05 20.97
N ALA A 56 9.05 -6.77 21.31
CA ALA A 56 8.84 -6.33 22.69
C ALA A 56 7.36 -6.22 23.10
N ARG A 57 6.45 -5.96 22.17
CA ARG A 57 5.08 -5.49 22.49
C ARG A 57 3.96 -6.10 21.67
N TYR A 58 4.24 -6.96 20.69
CA TYR A 58 3.18 -7.62 19.96
C TYR A 58 2.44 -8.63 20.84
N ASP A 59 1.12 -8.50 20.84
CA ASP A 59 0.18 -9.46 21.43
C ASP A 59 -0.99 -9.63 20.45
N GLU A 60 -1.23 -10.85 19.98
CA GLU A 60 -2.27 -11.18 18.99
C GLU A 60 -3.69 -10.76 19.45
N SER A 61 -3.93 -10.72 20.75
CA SER A 61 -5.22 -10.32 21.31
C SER A 61 -5.50 -8.82 21.25
N THR A 62 -4.46 -7.98 21.12
CA THR A 62 -4.57 -6.52 21.18
C THR A 62 -3.93 -5.80 19.98
N SER A 63 -3.12 -6.50 19.19
CA SER A 63 -2.31 -5.95 18.11
C SER A 63 -2.65 -6.60 16.78
N VAL A 64 -2.56 -5.82 15.71
CA VAL A 64 -2.61 -6.33 14.34
C VAL A 64 -1.26 -6.10 13.68
N LEU A 65 -0.68 -7.17 13.15
CA LEU A 65 0.56 -7.11 12.40
C LEU A 65 0.23 -7.09 10.90
N LEU A 66 0.75 -6.09 10.18
CA LEU A 66 0.70 -6.01 8.73
C LEU A 66 2.12 -6.15 8.19
N GLY A 67 2.43 -7.31 7.62
CA GLY A 67 3.75 -7.61 7.08
C GLY A 67 3.76 -8.96 6.37
N PRO A 68 3.92 -9.01 5.03
CA PRO A 68 3.88 -10.27 4.28
C PRO A 68 5.00 -11.25 4.66
N TRP A 69 5.99 -10.83 5.42
CA TRP A 69 7.11 -11.66 5.88
C TRP A 69 6.88 -12.36 7.23
N ASP A 70 5.77 -12.09 7.93
CA ASP A 70 5.50 -12.66 9.25
C ASP A 70 4.27 -13.59 9.22
N ASP A 71 4.39 -14.78 9.80
CA ASP A 71 3.32 -15.79 9.82
C ASP A 71 2.09 -15.36 10.61
N ARG A 72 2.25 -14.48 11.60
CA ARG A 72 1.17 -13.95 12.45
C ARG A 72 0.41 -12.79 11.81
N ALA A 73 0.92 -12.26 10.69
CA ALA A 73 0.33 -11.09 10.04
C ALA A 73 -1.10 -11.36 9.54
N ALA A 74 -1.96 -10.38 9.76
CA ALA A 74 -3.28 -10.32 9.16
C ALA A 74 -3.19 -10.03 7.65
N THR A 75 -4.22 -10.41 6.92
CA THR A 75 -4.39 -9.99 5.53
C THR A 75 -5.02 -8.60 5.53
N TRP A 76 -4.39 -7.63 4.85
CA TRP A 76 -4.96 -6.31 4.69
C TRP A 76 -6.15 -6.34 3.70
N ASP A 77 -7.33 -5.94 4.17
CA ASP A 77 -8.57 -5.77 3.40
C ASP A 77 -8.54 -4.48 2.56
N VAL A 78 -7.79 -4.54 1.48
CA VAL A 78 -7.68 -3.41 0.55
C VAL A 78 -8.97 -3.05 -0.16
N GLY A 79 -9.87 -4.02 -0.38
CA GLY A 79 -11.17 -3.73 -0.97
C GLY A 79 -12.03 -2.85 -0.07
N ALA A 80 -11.90 -3.00 1.26
CA ALA A 80 -12.59 -2.15 2.23
C ALA A 80 -11.93 -0.78 2.45
N ASP A 81 -10.59 -0.70 2.33
CA ASP A 81 -9.85 0.53 2.58
C ASP A 81 -9.76 1.46 1.36
N PHE A 82 -9.69 0.91 0.14
CA PHE A 82 -9.72 1.67 -1.11
C PHE A 82 -11.14 1.74 -1.68
N PHE A 83 -12.03 2.42 -0.95
CA PHE A 83 -13.45 2.54 -1.30
C PHE A 83 -13.75 3.70 -2.26
N ASP A 84 -12.79 4.58 -2.51
CA ASP A 84 -12.94 5.76 -3.37
C ASP A 84 -11.84 5.78 -4.46
N PRO A 85 -12.18 6.09 -5.73
CA PRO A 85 -11.20 6.15 -6.82
C PRO A 85 -10.01 7.09 -6.55
N SER A 86 -10.19 8.19 -5.81
CA SER A 86 -9.08 9.10 -5.50
C SER A 86 -8.04 8.48 -4.56
N LEU A 87 -8.46 7.61 -3.64
CA LEU A 87 -7.55 6.83 -2.79
C LEU A 87 -6.74 5.83 -3.61
N VAL A 88 -7.34 5.27 -4.66
CA VAL A 88 -6.65 4.39 -5.60
C VAL A 88 -5.59 5.16 -6.39
N ASP A 89 -5.91 6.37 -6.85
CA ASP A 89 -4.96 7.21 -7.57
C ASP A 89 -3.79 7.64 -6.67
N GLU A 90 -4.05 7.99 -5.42
CA GLU A 90 -3.01 8.31 -4.42
C GLU A 90 -2.11 7.09 -4.12
N PHE A 91 -2.72 5.92 -3.92
CA PHE A 91 -1.98 4.68 -3.73
C PHE A 91 -1.13 4.32 -4.94
N ALA A 92 -1.69 4.36 -6.15
CA ALA A 92 -1.00 4.05 -7.38
C ALA A 92 0.19 5.01 -7.61
N SER A 93 -0.02 6.29 -7.36
CA SER A 93 1.04 7.31 -7.42
C SER A 93 2.16 7.02 -6.41
N THR A 94 1.81 6.72 -5.16
CA THR A 94 2.77 6.41 -4.09
C THR A 94 3.55 5.14 -4.40
N LEU A 95 2.85 4.07 -4.79
CA LEU A 95 3.44 2.77 -5.10
C LEU A 95 4.42 2.85 -6.27
N CYS A 96 4.05 3.59 -7.32
CA CYS A 96 4.89 3.79 -8.49
C CYS A 96 5.90 4.93 -8.32
N GLY A 97 5.91 5.68 -7.22
CA GLY A 97 6.80 6.83 -7.02
C GLY A 97 6.57 7.94 -8.05
N ALA A 98 5.31 8.23 -8.39
CA ALA A 98 4.91 9.18 -9.42
C ALA A 98 4.88 10.63 -8.91
N ASP A 99 5.93 11.01 -8.17
CA ASP A 99 6.18 12.37 -7.69
C ASP A 99 7.52 12.90 -8.23
N GLU A 100 7.65 14.22 -8.33
CA GLU A 100 8.86 14.86 -8.88
C GLU A 100 10.14 14.51 -8.12
N LYS A 101 10.06 14.31 -6.80
CA LYS A 101 11.24 14.04 -5.97
C LYS A 101 11.77 12.63 -6.24
N THR A 102 10.87 11.68 -6.44
CA THR A 102 11.24 10.28 -6.75
C THR A 102 11.58 10.09 -8.22
N ALA A 103 10.73 10.56 -9.13
CA ALA A 103 10.80 10.21 -10.55
C ALA A 103 11.70 11.15 -11.37
N GLY A 104 11.89 12.40 -10.92
CA GLY A 104 12.68 13.40 -11.64
C GLY A 104 12.27 13.52 -13.12
N LYS A 105 13.24 13.38 -14.03
CA LYS A 105 13.01 13.46 -15.49
C LYS A 105 12.12 12.35 -16.05
N ASN A 106 11.90 11.27 -15.30
CA ASN A 106 11.09 10.13 -15.71
C ASN A 106 9.64 10.20 -15.20
N LEU A 107 9.21 11.35 -14.65
CA LEU A 107 7.88 11.53 -14.03
C LEU A 107 6.72 10.99 -14.89
N SER A 108 6.72 11.29 -16.18
CA SER A 108 5.67 10.82 -17.10
C SER A 108 5.58 9.29 -17.18
N PHE A 109 6.70 8.57 -17.08
CA PHE A 109 6.71 7.12 -17.09
C PHE A 109 6.20 6.53 -15.77
N HIS A 110 6.53 7.17 -14.65
CA HIS A 110 6.00 6.77 -13.34
C HIS A 110 4.49 7.04 -13.23
N GLN A 111 4.02 8.17 -13.77
CA GLN A 111 2.59 8.48 -13.89
C GLN A 111 1.87 7.48 -14.79
N GLY A 112 2.47 7.10 -15.93
CA GLY A 112 1.93 6.05 -16.79
C GLY A 112 1.82 4.69 -16.07
N ALA A 113 2.83 4.32 -15.27
CA ALA A 113 2.77 3.12 -14.44
C ALA A 113 1.67 3.19 -13.36
N ALA A 114 1.50 4.35 -12.73
CA ALA A 114 0.43 4.60 -11.77
C ALA A 114 -0.96 4.49 -12.42
N LEU A 115 -1.15 5.07 -13.62
CA LEU A 115 -2.38 4.92 -14.40
C LEU A 115 -2.69 3.44 -14.66
N LEU A 116 -1.68 2.64 -14.98
CA LEU A 116 -1.88 1.21 -15.24
C LEU A 116 -2.43 0.46 -14.02
N ILE A 117 -1.77 0.56 -12.86
CA ILE A 117 -2.24 -0.15 -11.67
C ILE A 117 -3.53 0.45 -11.10
N GLY A 118 -3.68 1.77 -11.15
CA GLY A 118 -4.90 2.46 -10.72
C GLY A 118 -6.09 2.06 -11.58
N GLY A 119 -5.93 2.01 -12.91
CA GLY A 119 -6.97 1.54 -13.83
C GLY A 119 -7.36 0.08 -13.61
N LEU A 120 -6.41 -0.82 -13.28
CA LEU A 120 -6.73 -2.21 -12.94
C LEU A 120 -7.59 -2.29 -11.66
N ILE A 121 -7.23 -1.54 -10.62
CA ILE A 121 -7.98 -1.51 -9.36
C ILE A 121 -9.38 -0.92 -9.59
N LYS A 122 -9.47 0.24 -10.26
CA LYS A 122 -10.76 0.91 -10.56
C LYS A 122 -11.68 0.03 -11.43
N SER A 123 -11.11 -0.72 -12.37
CA SER A 123 -11.84 -1.71 -13.18
C SER A 123 -12.44 -2.81 -12.30
N ALA A 124 -11.68 -3.30 -11.31
CA ALA A 124 -12.16 -4.31 -10.38
C ALA A 124 -13.21 -3.75 -9.37
N MET A 125 -13.10 -2.49 -8.96
CA MET A 125 -14.09 -1.81 -8.10
C MET A 125 -15.48 -1.70 -8.75
N GLY A 126 -15.55 -1.63 -10.08
CA GLY A 126 -16.82 -1.63 -10.81
C GLY A 126 -17.54 -3.00 -10.80
N SER A 127 -16.89 -4.05 -10.32
CA SER A 127 -17.49 -5.39 -10.22
C SER A 127 -18.18 -5.61 -8.88
N SER A 128 -19.14 -6.54 -8.80
CA SER A 128 -19.86 -6.86 -7.56
C SER A 128 -19.01 -7.55 -6.48
N LYS A 129 -17.75 -7.90 -6.79
CA LYS A 129 -16.81 -8.53 -5.86
C LYS A 129 -15.73 -7.53 -5.49
N SER A 130 -15.46 -7.39 -4.19
CA SER A 130 -14.31 -6.63 -3.70
C SER A 130 -13.02 -7.21 -4.29
N TRP A 131 -12.14 -6.34 -4.76
CA TRP A 131 -10.82 -6.73 -5.23
C TRP A 131 -9.90 -7.07 -4.06
N THR A 132 -8.93 -7.94 -4.29
CA THR A 132 -7.95 -8.37 -3.30
C THR A 132 -6.53 -8.29 -3.88
N TRP A 133 -5.52 -8.47 -3.03
CA TRP A 133 -4.14 -8.61 -3.50
C TRP A 133 -4.00 -9.77 -4.48
N ALA A 134 -4.63 -10.90 -4.19
CA ALA A 134 -4.64 -12.06 -5.08
C ALA A 134 -5.20 -11.73 -6.47
N THR A 135 -6.37 -11.08 -6.55
CA THR A 135 -6.95 -10.72 -7.86
C THR A 135 -6.12 -9.67 -8.59
N LEU A 136 -5.56 -8.69 -7.87
CA LEU A 136 -4.71 -7.67 -8.49
C LEU A 136 -3.40 -8.27 -9.02
N ALA A 137 -2.78 -9.21 -8.30
CA ALA A 137 -1.60 -9.91 -8.77
C ALA A 137 -1.88 -10.76 -10.01
N ASP A 138 -3.06 -11.40 -10.08
CA ASP A 138 -3.47 -12.13 -11.28
C ASP A 138 -3.63 -11.18 -12.49
N GLU A 139 -4.19 -9.99 -12.28
CA GLU A 139 -4.26 -8.93 -13.30
C GLU A 139 -2.88 -8.46 -13.77
N LEU A 140 -1.96 -8.24 -12.83
CA LEU A 140 -0.57 -7.82 -13.12
C LEU A 140 0.25 -8.89 -13.84
N SER A 141 -0.15 -10.16 -13.73
CA SER A 141 0.52 -11.29 -14.41
C SER A 141 0.08 -11.48 -15.86
N ARG A 142 -0.94 -10.75 -16.32
CA ARG A 142 -1.46 -10.87 -17.69
C ARG A 142 -0.44 -10.38 -18.72
N PRO A 143 -0.54 -10.84 -19.98
CA PRO A 143 0.26 -10.29 -21.07
C PRO A 143 0.13 -8.76 -21.15
N PRO A 144 1.20 -8.02 -21.44
CA PRO A 144 1.22 -6.55 -21.35
C PRO A 144 0.04 -5.85 -22.05
N ARG A 145 -0.29 -6.21 -23.29
CA ARG A 145 -1.41 -5.59 -24.02
C ARG A 145 -2.76 -5.87 -23.35
N VAL A 146 -2.97 -7.07 -22.83
CA VAL A 146 -4.19 -7.45 -22.10
C VAL A 146 -4.30 -6.68 -20.79
N LEU A 147 -3.21 -6.55 -20.05
CA LEU A 147 -3.14 -5.75 -18.83
C LEU A 147 -3.53 -4.29 -19.12
N ILE A 148 -2.93 -3.69 -20.16
CA ILE A 148 -3.20 -2.30 -20.56
C ILE A 148 -4.67 -2.12 -20.96
N GLN A 149 -5.24 -3.04 -21.75
CA GLN A 149 -6.65 -3.00 -22.12
C GLN A 149 -7.58 -3.09 -20.90
N ARG A 150 -7.28 -3.98 -19.95
CA ARG A 150 -8.10 -4.13 -18.73
C ARG A 150 -7.97 -2.92 -17.80
N SER A 151 -6.79 -2.32 -17.74
CA SER A 151 -6.56 -1.07 -17.00
C SER A 151 -7.40 0.08 -17.57
N ALA A 152 -7.48 0.19 -18.91
CA ALA A 152 -8.26 1.22 -19.58
C ALA A 152 -9.78 1.13 -19.34
N LEU A 153 -10.30 -0.02 -18.88
CA LEU A 153 -11.69 -0.15 -18.45
C LEU A 153 -11.97 0.63 -17.16
N GLY A 154 -10.97 0.78 -16.29
CA GLY A 154 -11.08 1.53 -15.03
C GLY A 154 -10.55 2.96 -15.12
N ASP A 155 -9.67 3.25 -16.08
CA ASP A 155 -9.18 4.60 -16.34
C ASP A 155 -8.97 4.87 -17.85
N PRO A 156 -9.84 5.65 -18.51
CA PRO A 156 -9.70 5.98 -19.93
C PRO A 156 -8.40 6.71 -20.30
N LEU A 157 -7.71 7.37 -19.36
CA LEU A 157 -6.44 8.06 -19.62
C LEU A 157 -5.32 7.07 -20.01
N VAL A 158 -5.46 5.80 -19.65
CA VAL A 158 -4.55 4.73 -20.09
C VAL A 158 -4.47 4.66 -21.63
N MET A 159 -5.57 4.94 -22.33
CA MET A 159 -5.58 4.97 -23.80
C MET A 159 -4.72 6.10 -24.38
N GLN A 160 -4.60 7.21 -23.66
CA GLN A 160 -3.77 8.35 -24.07
C GLN A 160 -2.30 8.11 -23.72
N ALA A 161 -2.03 7.51 -22.56
CA ALA A 161 -0.67 7.21 -22.11
C ALA A 161 -0.03 6.03 -22.87
N LEU A 162 -0.82 5.05 -23.31
CA LEU A 162 -0.36 3.85 -24.04
C LEU A 162 -1.16 3.60 -25.33
N PRO A 163 -1.09 4.53 -26.31
CA PRO A 163 -1.94 4.50 -27.50
C PRO A 163 -1.64 3.35 -28.45
N THR A 164 -0.45 2.73 -28.41
CA THR A 164 -0.07 1.64 -29.32
C THR A 164 -0.96 0.41 -29.14
N VAL A 165 -1.47 0.20 -27.92
CA VAL A 165 -2.38 -0.92 -27.61
C VAL A 165 -3.75 -0.77 -28.27
N PHE A 166 -4.20 0.46 -28.48
CA PHE A 166 -5.54 0.77 -28.98
C PHE A 166 -5.57 1.14 -30.46
N SER A 167 -4.43 1.57 -31.01
CA SER A 167 -4.27 1.91 -32.43
C SER A 167 -3.83 0.72 -33.29
N ASN A 168 -3.23 -0.33 -32.71
CA ASN A 168 -2.80 -1.52 -33.42
C ASN A 168 -3.54 -2.78 -32.89
N PRO A 169 -4.35 -3.46 -33.71
CA PRO A 169 -5.12 -4.63 -33.26
C PRO A 169 -4.27 -5.91 -33.10
N ASP A 170 -3.03 -5.93 -33.58
CA ASP A 170 -2.14 -7.08 -33.47
C ASP A 170 -1.78 -7.36 -31.99
N PRO A 171 -2.10 -8.55 -31.44
CA PRO A 171 -1.80 -8.92 -30.06
C PRO A 171 -0.30 -9.07 -29.77
N ASP A 172 0.53 -9.24 -30.80
CA ASP A 172 1.98 -9.41 -30.67
C ASP A 172 2.74 -8.14 -31.05
N ALA A 173 2.03 -7.06 -31.42
CA ALA A 173 2.64 -5.79 -31.74
C ALA A 173 3.45 -5.24 -30.55
N ALA A 174 4.73 -4.97 -30.83
CA ALA A 174 5.66 -4.40 -29.87
C ALA A 174 5.16 -3.04 -29.35
N LEU A 175 5.40 -2.81 -28.06
CA LEU A 175 5.21 -1.51 -27.42
C LEU A 175 6.37 -0.58 -27.76
N THR A 176 6.12 0.72 -27.71
CA THR A 176 7.19 1.72 -27.82
C THR A 176 8.13 1.65 -26.62
N THR A 177 9.32 2.22 -26.75
CA THR A 177 10.28 2.33 -25.62
C THR A 177 9.67 3.04 -24.41
N GLY A 178 8.83 4.06 -24.63
CA GLY A 178 8.16 4.80 -23.55
C GLY A 178 7.11 3.95 -22.82
N GLU A 179 6.25 3.25 -23.56
CA GLU A 179 5.26 2.32 -22.98
C GLU A 179 5.94 1.15 -22.25
N GLY A 180 7.04 0.63 -22.82
CA GLY A 180 7.88 -0.39 -22.17
C GLY A 180 8.52 0.11 -20.86
N ALA A 181 8.91 1.38 -20.79
CA ALA A 181 9.42 1.99 -19.57
C ALA A 181 8.35 2.06 -18.46
N MET A 182 7.12 2.44 -18.80
CA MET A 182 5.99 2.43 -17.87
C MET A 182 5.73 1.03 -17.29
N LEU A 183 5.73 -0.01 -18.14
CA LEU A 183 5.58 -1.39 -17.69
C LEU A 183 6.73 -1.88 -16.82
N SER A 184 7.96 -1.43 -17.12
CA SER A 184 9.14 -1.78 -16.31
C SER A 184 9.04 -1.18 -14.91
N ILE A 185 8.61 0.08 -14.80
CA ILE A 185 8.34 0.74 -13.51
C ILE A 185 7.23 0.00 -12.76
N LEU A 186 6.12 -0.31 -13.45
CA LEU A 186 5.02 -1.07 -12.86
C LEU A 186 5.48 -2.42 -12.32
N GLY A 187 6.30 -3.17 -13.07
CA GLY A 187 6.81 -4.48 -12.66
C GLY A 187 7.70 -4.42 -11.42
N ILE A 188 8.48 -3.35 -11.25
CA ILE A 188 9.30 -3.12 -10.04
C ILE A 188 8.42 -2.72 -8.86
N ALA A 189 7.54 -1.74 -9.06
CA ALA A 189 6.64 -1.22 -8.04
C ALA A 189 5.69 -2.30 -7.50
N SER A 190 5.21 -3.20 -8.36
CA SER A 190 4.24 -4.24 -8.03
C SER A 190 4.81 -5.42 -7.25
N ARG A 191 6.12 -5.46 -6.95
CA ARG A 191 6.72 -6.57 -6.19
C ARG A 191 6.05 -6.79 -4.84
N ILE A 192 5.72 -5.70 -4.12
CA ILE A 192 5.03 -5.80 -2.83
C ILE A 192 3.61 -6.35 -2.99
N VAL A 193 2.91 -6.01 -4.08
CA VAL A 193 1.57 -6.54 -4.39
C VAL A 193 1.63 -8.05 -4.60
N VAL A 194 2.62 -8.54 -5.36
CA VAL A 194 2.80 -9.98 -5.57
C VAL A 194 3.14 -10.71 -4.28
N GLN A 195 3.94 -10.10 -3.40
CA GLN A 195 4.24 -10.68 -2.07
C GLN A 195 3.00 -10.75 -1.18
N LEU A 196 2.22 -9.67 -1.10
CA LEU A 196 0.96 -9.62 -0.36
C LEU A 196 -0.04 -10.64 -0.90
N ALA A 197 -0.12 -10.79 -2.22
CA ALA A 197 -0.96 -11.77 -2.88
C ALA A 197 -0.55 -13.21 -2.55
N ALA A 198 0.75 -13.50 -2.58
CA ALA A 198 1.26 -14.84 -2.25
C ALA A 198 0.91 -15.23 -0.81
N VAL A 199 1.06 -14.29 0.13
CA VAL A 199 0.73 -14.51 1.55
C VAL A 199 -0.77 -14.68 1.75
N GLN A 200 -1.59 -13.84 1.10
CA GLN A 200 -3.05 -13.97 1.13
C GLN A 200 -3.49 -15.35 0.59
N LYS A 201 -2.90 -15.81 -0.52
CA LYS A 201 -3.20 -17.13 -1.10
C LYS A 201 -2.75 -18.28 -0.19
N ALA A 202 -1.61 -18.14 0.49
CA ALA A 202 -1.08 -19.15 1.40
C ALA A 202 -1.86 -19.23 2.73
N LYS A 203 -2.42 -18.11 3.19
CA LYS A 203 -3.10 -18.00 4.49
C LYS A 203 -4.58 -17.65 4.33
N THR A 204 -5.35 -18.58 3.79
CA THR A 204 -6.79 -18.38 3.54
C THR A 204 -7.62 -18.11 4.79
N ASN A 205 -7.12 -18.49 5.98
CA ASN A 205 -7.78 -18.31 7.27
C ASN A 205 -7.19 -17.16 8.09
N ALA A 206 -6.22 -16.39 7.55
CA ALA A 206 -5.70 -15.24 8.28
C ALA A 206 -6.81 -14.21 8.49
N ARG A 207 -6.80 -13.55 9.66
CA ARG A 207 -7.69 -12.43 9.94
C ARG A 207 -7.62 -11.42 8.80
N LEU A 208 -8.78 -11.02 8.29
CA LEU A 208 -8.92 -9.93 7.35
C LEU A 208 -9.02 -8.63 8.16
N PHE A 209 -8.18 -7.64 7.89
CA PHE A 209 -8.09 -6.40 8.67
C PHE A 209 -8.20 -5.17 7.78
N SER A 210 -9.12 -4.26 8.13
CA SER A 210 -9.28 -2.97 7.46
C SER A 210 -8.84 -1.84 8.40
N ILE A 211 -7.90 -1.01 7.93
CA ILE A 211 -7.42 0.15 8.67
C ILE A 211 -8.57 1.15 8.81
N ARG A 212 -9.39 1.34 7.77
CA ARG A 212 -10.55 2.23 7.81
C ARG A 212 -11.54 1.81 8.88
N ARG A 213 -11.98 0.54 8.86
CA ARG A 213 -12.93 0.01 9.85
C ARG A 213 -12.36 0.13 11.25
N TRP A 214 -11.09 -0.21 11.43
CA TRP A 214 -10.40 -0.07 12.70
C TRP A 214 -10.41 1.39 13.19
N VAL A 215 -10.10 2.37 12.35
CA VAL A 215 -10.17 3.81 12.70
C VAL A 215 -11.61 4.26 13.02
N LEU A 216 -12.61 3.70 12.37
CA LEU A 216 -14.03 4.02 12.63
C LEU A 216 -14.59 3.27 13.84
N GLY A 217 -13.86 2.29 14.41
CA GLY A 217 -14.37 1.42 15.48
C GLY A 217 -15.37 0.37 14.99
N GLU A 218 -15.40 0.11 13.68
CA GLU A 218 -16.17 -0.95 13.05
C GLU A 218 -15.46 -2.31 13.24
N ARG A 219 -16.22 -3.41 13.22
CA ARG A 219 -15.64 -4.76 13.32
C ARG A 219 -15.07 -5.20 11.96
N ASP A 220 -13.99 -5.96 12.01
CA ASP A 220 -13.53 -6.73 10.85
C ASP A 220 -14.59 -7.79 10.46
N THR A 221 -14.66 -8.10 9.17
CA THR A 221 -15.61 -9.08 8.59
C THR A 221 -14.93 -10.38 8.23
#